data_AF-A0A8E1ZYR1-F1
#
_entry.id   AF-A0A8E1ZYR1-F1
#
_cell.length_a   1.000
_cell.length_b   1.000
_cell.length_c   1.000
_cell.angle_alpha   90.00
_cell.angle_beta   90.00
_cell.angle_gamma   90.00
#
_symmetry.space_group_name_H-M   'P 1'
#
loop_
_entity.id
_entity.type
_entity.pdbx_description
1 polymer ?
#
loop_
_entity_poly.entity_id
_entity_poly.type
_entity_poly.pdbx_seq_one_letter_code
_entity_poly.pdbx_strand_id
1 'polypeptide(L)'
;MAKNEIIKSTTKDRLADVFIDTISANPEYLNKLTDIWAENQRLDKQIQFLEMQNEKQILVITKRYEMFRDILTAVFSERQVALSAHYKTLDNALASNDKELIIASLKGISSIVEQNPLSSLAEFTKILDNENDVLELNF
;
A
#
# COMPACT_ATOMS: atom_id res chain seq x y z
N MET A 1 -54.60 -5.01 20.53
CA MET A 1 -53.14 -4.82 20.43
C MET A 1 -52.68 -3.42 20.86
N ALA A 2 -53.47 -2.35 20.69
CA ALA A 2 -53.09 -0.96 21.04
C ALA A 2 -52.74 -0.69 22.53
N LYS A 3 -53.31 -1.43 23.50
CA LYS A 3 -53.13 -1.15 24.94
C LYS A 3 -51.72 -1.44 25.46
N ASN A 4 -50.98 -2.35 24.81
CA ASN A 4 -49.65 -2.80 25.25
C ASN A 4 -48.53 -1.86 24.75
N GLU A 5 -48.76 -1.13 23.65
CA GLU A 5 -47.84 -0.12 23.14
C GLU A 5 -47.90 1.17 23.96
N ILE A 6 -49.10 1.58 24.39
CA ILE A 6 -49.31 2.76 25.24
C ILE A 6 -48.66 2.56 26.61
N ILE A 7 -48.78 1.36 27.22
CA ILE A 7 -48.14 1.08 28.52
C ILE A 7 -46.61 1.09 28.38
N LYS A 8 -46.06 0.53 27.29
CA LYS A 8 -44.62 0.55 27.04
C LYS A 8 -44.07 1.97 26.83
N SER A 9 -44.79 2.85 26.14
CA SER A 9 -44.36 4.25 25.97
C SER A 9 -44.37 5.01 27.30
N THR A 10 -45.47 4.92 28.07
CA THR A 10 -45.58 5.59 29.37
C THR A 10 -44.53 5.10 30.39
N THR A 11 -44.10 3.83 30.31
CA THR A 11 -43.06 3.30 31.20
C THR A 11 -41.67 3.78 30.80
N LYS A 12 -41.40 3.92 29.50
CA LYS A 12 -40.13 4.45 28.97
C LYS A 12 -39.97 5.93 29.31
N ASP A 13 -41.04 6.70 29.23
CA ASP A 13 -41.07 8.13 29.55
C ASP A 13 -40.80 8.36 31.04
N ARG A 14 -41.43 7.57 31.93
CA ARG A 14 -41.16 7.64 33.38
C ARG A 14 -39.74 7.25 33.77
N LEU A 15 -39.12 6.32 33.03
CA LEU A 15 -37.72 5.97 33.25
C LEU A 15 -36.78 7.11 32.82
N ALA A 16 -37.12 7.83 31.76
CA ALA A 16 -36.37 9.03 31.35
C ALA A 16 -36.48 10.14 32.40
N ASP A 17 -37.68 10.38 32.94
CA ASP A 17 -37.90 11.38 34.00
C ASP A 17 -37.09 11.07 35.27
N VAL A 18 -37.11 9.81 35.74
CA VAL A 18 -36.31 9.38 36.90
C VAL A 18 -34.81 9.52 36.66
N PHE A 19 -34.36 9.27 35.43
CA PHE A 19 -32.95 9.43 35.06
C PHE A 19 -32.53 10.92 35.06
N ILE A 20 -33.38 11.80 34.52
CA ILE A 20 -33.16 13.26 34.52
C ILE A 20 -33.14 13.81 35.95
N ASP A 21 -34.06 13.37 36.81
CA ASP A 21 -34.11 13.77 38.23
C ASP A 21 -32.87 13.30 39.00
N THR A 22 -32.40 12.07 38.75
CA THR A 22 -31.22 11.51 39.44
C THR A 22 -29.93 12.24 39.06
N ILE A 23 -29.82 12.65 37.78
CA ILE A 23 -28.66 13.38 37.25
C ILE A 23 -28.67 14.84 37.70
N SER A 24 -29.83 15.50 37.67
CA SER A 24 -29.97 16.90 38.10
C SER A 24 -29.81 17.09 39.61
N ALA A 25 -30.14 16.07 40.41
CA ALA A 25 -29.93 16.07 41.85
C ALA A 25 -28.46 15.89 42.28
N ASN A 26 -27.57 15.42 41.40
CA ASN A 26 -26.17 15.18 41.73
C ASN A 26 -25.21 15.74 40.64
N PRO A 27 -24.61 16.92 40.88
CA PRO A 27 -23.77 17.62 39.89
C PRO A 27 -22.52 16.83 39.47
N GLU A 28 -22.07 15.87 40.28
CA GLU A 28 -20.94 14.99 39.97
C GLU A 28 -21.23 14.05 38.78
N TYR A 29 -22.48 13.57 38.64
CA TYR A 29 -22.86 12.72 37.51
C TYR A 29 -23.02 13.54 36.23
N LEU A 30 -23.50 14.78 36.31
CA LEU A 30 -23.55 15.70 35.17
C LEU A 30 -22.16 15.93 34.59
N ASN A 31 -21.19 16.29 35.44
CA ASN A 31 -19.80 16.51 35.01
C ASN A 31 -19.20 15.24 34.41
N LYS A 32 -19.42 14.08 35.04
CA LYS A 32 -18.93 12.80 34.51
C LYS A 32 -19.57 12.45 33.16
N LEU A 33 -20.84 12.75 32.95
CA LEU A 33 -21.53 12.54 31.67
C LEU A 33 -21.01 13.47 30.58
N THR A 34 -20.76 14.74 30.90
CA THR A 34 -20.16 15.68 29.95
C THR A 34 -18.73 15.27 29.59
N ASP A 35 -17.96 14.78 30.57
CA ASP A 35 -16.61 14.26 30.34
C ASP A 35 -16.63 13.00 29.47
N ILE A 36 -17.53 12.05 29.75
CA ILE A 36 -17.70 10.84 28.93
C ILE A 36 -18.12 11.20 27.50
N TRP A 37 -19.02 12.18 27.32
CA TRP A 37 -19.43 12.61 25.99
C TRP A 37 -18.29 13.30 25.23
N ALA A 38 -17.57 14.20 25.89
CA ALA A 38 -16.41 14.87 25.30
C ALA A 38 -15.32 13.86 24.93
N GLU A 39 -15.08 12.86 25.77
CA GLU A 39 -14.13 11.79 25.51
C GLU A 39 -14.57 10.89 24.35
N ASN A 40 -15.85 10.52 24.25
CA ASN A 40 -16.35 9.78 23.10
C ASN A 40 -16.14 10.55 21.78
N GLN A 41 -16.44 11.85 21.77
CA GLN A 41 -16.19 12.69 20.58
C GLN A 41 -14.70 12.76 20.23
N ARG A 42 -13.81 12.78 21.24
CA ARG A 42 -12.36 12.74 21.04
C ARG A 42 -11.89 11.39 20.51
N LEU A 43 -12.47 10.29 20.97
CA LEU A 43 -12.18 8.93 20.51
C LEU A 43 -12.67 8.72 19.08
N ASP A 44 -13.87 9.19 18.73
CA ASP A 44 -14.41 9.11 17.37
C ASP A 44 -13.48 9.81 16.36
N LYS A 45 -12.97 11.00 16.71
CA LYS A 45 -11.98 11.70 15.87
C LYS A 45 -10.67 10.93 15.71
N GLN A 46 -10.20 10.28 16.77
CA GLN A 46 -9.00 9.45 16.72
C GLN A 46 -9.22 8.20 15.86
N ILE A 47 -10.39 7.56 15.94
CA ILE A 47 -10.75 6.43 15.09
C ILE A 47 -10.73 6.85 13.62
N GLN A 48 -11.41 7.94 13.27
CA GLN A 48 -11.41 8.45 11.89
C GLN A 48 -10.01 8.79 11.40
N PHE A 49 -9.18 9.41 12.25
CA PHE A 49 -7.79 9.70 11.91
C PHE A 49 -6.98 8.43 11.64
N LEU A 50 -7.13 7.40 12.49
CA LEU A 50 -6.47 6.10 12.32
C LEU A 50 -6.95 5.39 11.05
N GLU A 51 -8.24 5.44 10.73
CA GLU A 51 -8.80 4.88 9.51
C GLU A 51 -8.19 5.55 8.27
N MET A 52 -8.18 6.89 8.21
CA MET A 52 -7.55 7.64 7.12
C MET A 52 -6.04 7.34 7.00
N GLN A 53 -5.33 7.24 8.13
CA GLN A 53 -3.91 6.93 8.13
C GLN A 53 -3.65 5.51 7.63
N ASN A 54 -4.52 4.55 7.98
CA ASN A 54 -4.45 3.18 7.50
C ASN A 54 -4.70 3.10 5.99
N GLU A 55 -5.76 3.75 5.49
CA GLU A 55 -6.04 3.83 4.06
C GLU A 55 -4.87 4.42 3.26
N LYS A 56 -4.27 5.52 3.76
CA LYS A 56 -3.08 6.11 3.16
C LYS A 56 -1.91 5.12 3.11
N GLN A 57 -1.66 4.40 4.20
CA GLN A 57 -0.56 3.42 4.25
C GLN A 57 -0.79 2.26 3.27
N ILE A 58 -2.01 1.73 3.21
CA ILE A 58 -2.39 0.68 2.25
C ILE A 58 -2.17 1.16 0.81
N LEU A 59 -2.58 2.40 0.50
CA LEU A 59 -2.39 3.00 -0.81
C LEU A 59 -0.90 3.12 -1.17
N VAL A 60 -0.07 3.60 -0.23
CA VAL A 60 1.38 3.71 -0.42
C VAL A 60 2.00 2.34 -0.71
N ILE A 61 1.66 1.31 0.08
CA ILE A 61 2.15 -0.05 -0.12
C ILE A 61 1.73 -0.60 -1.49
N THR A 62 0.47 -0.40 -1.86
CA THR A 62 -0.07 -0.84 -3.15
C THR A 62 0.67 -0.19 -4.31
N LYS A 63 0.87 1.13 -4.25
CA LYS A 63 1.58 1.88 -5.29
C LYS A 63 3.05 1.47 -5.40
N ARG A 64 3.71 1.23 -4.27
CA ARG A 64 5.09 0.70 -4.26
C ARG A 64 5.14 -0.66 -4.94
N TYR A 65 4.22 -1.56 -4.62
CA TYR A 65 4.16 -2.88 -5.25
C TYR A 65 3.92 -2.81 -6.77
N GLU A 66 2.95 -2.00 -7.21
CA GLU A 66 2.67 -1.78 -8.64
C GLU A 66 3.92 -1.28 -9.36
N MET A 67 4.59 -0.27 -8.81
CA MET A 67 5.82 0.27 -9.39
C MET A 67 6.94 -0.78 -9.47
N PHE A 68 7.18 -1.56 -8.41
CA PHE A 68 8.19 -2.62 -8.43
C PHE A 68 7.86 -3.68 -9.47
N ARG A 69 6.59 -4.09 -9.56
CA ARG A 69 6.15 -5.05 -10.58
C ARG A 69 6.40 -4.52 -11.98
N ASP A 70 6.10 -3.25 -12.25
CA ASP A 70 6.25 -2.66 -13.57
C ASP A 70 7.72 -2.52 -13.95
N ILE A 71 8.59 -2.10 -13.02
CA ILE A 71 10.04 -2.05 -13.22
C ILE A 71 10.62 -3.44 -13.49
N LEU A 72 10.27 -4.43 -12.66
CA LEU A 72 10.71 -5.82 -12.87
C LEU A 72 10.28 -6.31 -14.25
N THR A 73 9.02 -6.08 -14.62
CA THR A 73 8.48 -6.48 -15.92
C THR A 73 9.25 -5.82 -17.06
N ALA A 74 9.54 -4.53 -16.97
CA ALA A 74 10.30 -3.80 -17.99
C ALA A 74 11.73 -4.35 -18.14
N VAL A 75 12.48 -4.45 -17.04
CA VAL A 75 13.87 -4.92 -17.04
C VAL A 75 13.98 -6.34 -17.62
N PHE A 76 13.11 -7.26 -17.19
CA PHE A 76 13.15 -8.62 -17.70
C PHE A 76 12.67 -8.72 -19.16
N SER A 77 11.72 -7.88 -19.58
CA SER A 77 11.27 -7.83 -20.97
C SER A 77 12.38 -7.34 -21.91
N GLU A 78 13.10 -6.29 -21.54
CA GLU A 78 14.23 -5.78 -22.32
C GLU A 78 15.33 -6.84 -22.47
N ARG A 79 15.67 -7.54 -21.38
CA ARG A 79 16.63 -8.65 -21.42
C ARG A 79 16.17 -9.78 -22.32
N GLN A 80 14.89 -10.14 -22.26
CA GLN A 80 14.34 -11.17 -23.14
C GLN A 80 14.44 -10.78 -24.62
N VAL A 81 14.18 -9.51 -24.95
CA VAL A 81 14.33 -8.99 -26.32
C VAL A 81 15.79 -9.02 -26.76
N ALA A 82 16.71 -8.54 -25.94
CA ALA A 82 18.14 -8.52 -26.23
C ALA A 82 18.71 -9.94 -26.41
N LEU A 83 18.38 -10.87 -25.50
CA LEU A 83 18.76 -12.27 -25.62
C LEU A 83 18.18 -12.92 -26.87
N SER A 84 16.90 -12.68 -27.18
CA SER A 84 16.27 -13.19 -28.40
C SER A 84 16.99 -12.73 -29.66
N ALA A 85 17.46 -11.48 -29.71
CA ALA A 85 18.24 -10.96 -30.82
C ALA A 85 19.60 -11.67 -30.96
N HIS A 86 20.30 -11.90 -29.84
CA HIS A 86 21.57 -12.65 -29.87
C HIS A 86 21.37 -14.13 -30.24
N TYR A 87 20.31 -14.79 -29.77
CA TYR A 87 19.99 -16.16 -30.17
C TYR A 87 19.66 -16.26 -31.67
N LYS A 88 18.88 -15.33 -32.23
CA LYS A 88 18.65 -15.28 -33.68
C LYS A 88 19.94 -15.10 -34.48
N THR A 89 20.84 -14.24 -33.98
CA THR A 89 22.15 -14.03 -34.59
C THR A 89 23.00 -15.30 -34.53
N LEU A 90 22.96 -16.02 -33.40
CA LEU A 90 23.64 -17.30 -33.22
C LEU A 90 23.10 -18.38 -34.17
N ASP A 91 21.78 -18.50 -34.30
CA ASP A 91 21.15 -19.47 -35.21
C ASP A 91 21.59 -19.24 -36.67
N ASN A 92 21.63 -17.97 -37.09
CA ASN A 92 22.12 -17.60 -38.43
C ASN A 92 23.61 -17.94 -38.59
N ALA A 93 24.43 -17.66 -37.57
CA ALA A 93 25.87 -17.94 -37.58
C ALA A 93 26.17 -19.44 -37.66
N LEU A 94 25.38 -20.26 -36.96
CA LEU A 94 25.49 -21.72 -36.99
C LEU A 94 25.12 -22.25 -38.38
N ALA A 95 24.07 -21.71 -39.00
CA ALA A 95 23.67 -22.08 -40.35
C ALA A 95 24.71 -21.69 -41.42
N SER A 96 25.39 -20.55 -41.26
CA SER A 96 26.45 -20.09 -42.16
C SER A 96 27.84 -20.62 -41.80
N ASN A 97 27.98 -21.37 -40.70
CA ASN A 97 29.26 -21.85 -40.15
C ASN A 97 30.27 -20.72 -39.89
N ASP A 98 29.78 -19.52 -39.54
CA ASP A 98 30.61 -18.35 -39.27
C ASP A 98 31.08 -18.36 -37.81
N LYS A 99 32.34 -18.77 -37.61
CA LYS A 99 32.94 -18.91 -36.29
C LYS A 99 33.07 -17.60 -35.54
N GLU A 100 33.32 -16.48 -36.22
CA GLU A 100 33.46 -15.19 -35.55
C GLU A 100 32.11 -14.73 -35.02
N LEU A 101 31.06 -14.90 -35.83
CA LEU A 101 29.70 -14.50 -35.48
C LEU A 101 29.10 -15.39 -34.38
N ILE A 102 29.46 -16.69 -34.35
CA ILE A 102 29.15 -17.59 -33.23
C ILE A 102 29.76 -17.07 -31.93
N ILE A 103 31.06 -16.76 -31.93
CA ILE A 103 31.77 -16.27 -30.73
C ILE A 103 31.20 -14.92 -30.27
N ALA A 104 30.93 -14.01 -31.20
CA ALA A 104 30.35 -12.70 -30.89
C ALA A 104 28.96 -12.84 -30.26
N SER A 105 28.11 -13.73 -30.79
CA SER A 105 26.77 -13.98 -30.25
C SER A 105 26.81 -14.58 -28.85
N LEU A 106 27.69 -15.56 -28.62
CA LEU A 106 27.88 -16.18 -27.30
C LEU A 106 28.40 -15.17 -26.26
N LYS A 107 29.34 -14.29 -26.65
CA LYS A 107 29.82 -13.21 -25.77
C LYS A 107 28.70 -12.24 -25.39
N GLY A 108 27.84 -11.86 -26.35
CA GLY A 108 26.67 -11.02 -26.09
C GLY A 108 25.72 -11.64 -25.08
N ILE A 109 25.41 -12.93 -25.26
CA ILE A 109 24.57 -13.69 -24.32
C ILE A 109 25.21 -13.74 -22.92
N SER A 110 26.49 -14.09 -22.83
CA SER A 110 27.22 -14.17 -21.55
C SER A 110 27.19 -12.83 -20.82
N SER A 111 27.47 -11.73 -21.53
CA SER A 111 27.46 -10.38 -20.95
C SER A 111 26.11 -9.98 -20.37
N ILE A 112 25.01 -10.35 -21.03
CA ILE A 112 23.66 -10.06 -20.50
C ILE A 112 23.37 -10.91 -19.27
N VAL A 113 23.71 -12.21 -19.31
CA VAL A 113 23.44 -13.15 -18.21
C VAL A 113 24.27 -12.83 -16.96
N GLU A 114 25.53 -12.41 -17.13
CA GLU A 114 26.43 -12.04 -16.03
C GLU A 114 25.98 -10.76 -15.30
N GLN A 115 25.29 -9.84 -15.99
CA GLN A 115 24.77 -8.62 -15.37
C GLN A 115 23.57 -8.95 -14.48
N ASN A 116 23.61 -8.52 -13.21
CA ASN A 116 22.49 -8.65 -12.29
C ASN A 116 21.34 -7.68 -12.69
N PRO A 117 20.17 -8.17 -13.13
CA PRO A 117 19.05 -7.31 -13.53
C PRO A 117 18.50 -6.45 -12.38
N LEU A 118 18.79 -6.81 -11.14
CA LEU A 118 18.27 -6.15 -9.95
C LEU A 118 19.25 -5.16 -9.32
N SER A 119 20.46 -4.96 -9.86
CA SER A 119 21.39 -4.01 -9.23
C SER A 119 20.84 -2.59 -9.25
N SER A 120 20.28 -2.15 -10.38
CA SER A 120 19.60 -0.86 -10.50
C SER A 120 18.32 -0.78 -9.65
N LEU A 121 17.62 -1.91 -9.45
CA LEU A 121 16.45 -1.96 -8.57
C LEU A 121 16.84 -1.88 -7.09
N ALA A 122 17.97 -2.46 -6.69
CA ALA A 122 18.49 -2.36 -5.32
C ALA A 122 18.91 -0.92 -4.98
N GLU A 123 19.59 -0.22 -5.91
CA GLU A 123 19.92 1.20 -5.77
C GLU A 123 18.65 2.07 -5.73
N PHE A 124 17.70 1.80 -6.61
CA PHE A 124 16.42 2.51 -6.64
C PHE A 124 15.59 2.31 -5.36
N THR A 125 15.55 1.09 -4.82
CA THR A 125 14.86 0.80 -3.55
C THR A 125 15.49 1.56 -2.40
N LYS A 126 16.82 1.65 -2.38
CA LYS A 126 17.58 2.38 -1.36
C LYS A 126 17.26 3.88 -1.36
N ILE A 127 17.06 4.46 -2.55
CA ILE A 127 16.67 5.87 -2.71
C ILE A 127 15.19 6.06 -2.36
N LEU A 128 14.30 5.13 -2.74
CA LEU A 128 12.88 5.18 -2.37
C LEU A 128 12.64 5.08 -0.87
N ASP A 129 13.47 4.33 -0.15
CA ASP A 129 13.37 4.20 1.30
C ASP A 129 13.95 5.44 2.02
N ASN A 130 14.67 6.32 1.32
CA ASN A 130 15.23 7.56 1.83
C ASN A 130 14.55 8.79 1.19
N GLU A 131 13.62 9.42 1.91
CA GLU A 131 12.91 10.65 1.44
C GLU A 131 13.83 11.85 1.12
N ASN A 132 15.12 11.80 1.49
CA ASN A 132 16.10 12.88 1.32
C ASN A 132 17.14 12.66 0.22
N ASP A 133 17.18 11.48 -0.43
CA ASP A 133 18.16 11.19 -1.48
C ASP A 133 17.63 11.61 -2.86
N VAL A 134 18.43 12.34 -3.63
CA VAL A 134 18.10 12.75 -4.99
C VAL A 134 18.59 11.69 -5.98
N LEU A 135 17.71 11.28 -6.89
CA LEU A 135 18.01 10.30 -7.94
C LEU A 135 18.88 10.95 -9.03
N GLU A 136 20.20 10.74 -8.98
CA GLU A 136 21.10 11.08 -10.09
C GLU A 136 21.11 9.95 -11.12
N LEU A 137 20.39 10.15 -12.22
CA LEU A 137 20.41 9.25 -13.37
C LEU A 137 21.56 9.66 -14.30
N ASN A 138 22.68 8.95 -14.21
CA ASN A 138 23.73 9.04 -15.22
C ASN A 138 23.33 8.15 -16.41
N PHE A 139 22.92 8.79 -17.51
CA PHE A 139 22.66 8.14 -18.80
C PHE A 139 23.96 7.99 -19.59
#